data_AF-A0ABD1ZG03-F1
#
_entry.id   AF-A0ABD1ZG03-F1
#
_cell.length_a   1.000
_cell.length_b   1.000
_cell.length_c   1.000
_cell.angle_alpha   90.00
_cell.angle_beta   90.00
_cell.angle_gamma   90.00
#
_symmetry.space_group_name_H-M   'P 1'
#
loop_
_entity.id
_entity.type
_entity.pdbx_description
1 polymer ?
#
loop_
_entity_poly.entity_id
_entity_poly.type
_entity_poly.pdbx_seq_one_letter_code
_entity_poly.pdbx_strand_id
1 'polypeptide(L)'
;MAGESPSGKLLGKELNDSLYSLYERDNPQVEVEIVFFHGLVFESRGGIHIEDWTTSSEECWPALWLLDEPSLPRARILAVKYDSSLKRSDTHGVFSMETLSETLATDSIDLGGIGQTGRPVVLVGHDLGGLVIKALCMHVQTCESVDKQGVSSSEERSHKFRHFLERVRGVFYFSTPHHGILASTADLDGKLAQSLKILSSETSQLNEKFRKLRNNRHWEIAALGSLIDDRESSFFELEATQRYDTDVFMMVRERRETINKPDSKRTSSFQHFVSSVKRFLQSHCPEDADEFEDHMRQHVGLESSVDQVVSLFDSLERTEGGTNAMVLHGTAGIGKSTLGDAVFLKLSKKFDPDCRVRVDREATSVPSRAISKLQQSIIKGLSLRCRPNLDRKEVLAKLKRCYQDAKRPLLIFIDNIEKDEELKDIFPGKIPSLLPSGSCILVASRNHGMCNRFRSLGVRKACLYHVKPLDKDSAQRLFCGNTFESQIPQNQRIQVWKNVQKILDTCSGVPLALNVVGAALNTLSWDWTLALE
;
A
#
# COMPACT_ATOMS: atom_id res chain seq x y z
N MET A 1 54.16 1.15 -22.30
CA MET A 1 52.93 1.87 -21.93
C MET A 1 52.13 0.95 -21.03
N ALA A 2 52.30 1.12 -19.72
CA ALA A 2 51.55 0.38 -18.71
C ALA A 2 50.16 1.01 -18.60
N GLY A 3 49.11 0.20 -18.79
CA GLY A 3 47.74 0.61 -18.50
C GLY A 3 47.54 0.64 -17.00
N GLU A 4 47.15 1.80 -16.48
CA GLU A 4 46.83 2.01 -15.07
C GLU A 4 45.69 1.08 -14.65
N SER A 5 45.97 0.26 -13.62
CA SER A 5 44.94 -0.42 -12.83
C SER A 5 44.16 0.65 -12.07
N PRO A 6 42.80 0.60 -12.03
CA PRO A 6 42.04 1.51 -11.18
C PRO A 6 42.27 1.08 -9.74
N SER A 7 43.28 1.68 -9.10
CA SER A 7 43.53 1.56 -7.67
C SER A 7 42.35 2.13 -6.91
N GLY A 8 41.39 1.27 -6.58
CA GLY A 8 40.25 1.54 -5.73
C GLY A 8 40.70 1.98 -4.34
N LYS A 9 40.68 3.28 -4.11
CA LYS A 9 40.64 3.88 -2.78
C LYS A 9 39.58 4.96 -2.80
N LEU A 10 38.45 4.68 -2.14
CA LEU A 10 37.64 5.60 -1.34
C LEU A 10 36.49 4.78 -0.71
N LEU A 11 36.72 4.29 0.51
CA LEU A 11 35.69 3.72 1.39
C LEU A 11 34.90 4.88 2.01
N GLY A 12 33.63 5.03 1.62
CA GLY A 12 32.61 5.80 2.36
C GLY A 12 32.86 7.30 2.55
N LYS A 13 32.12 8.18 1.85
CA LYS A 13 32.08 9.62 2.22
C LYS A 13 30.97 9.85 3.25
N GLU A 14 31.34 10.32 4.43
CA GLU A 14 30.37 10.79 5.42
C GLU A 14 29.58 11.98 4.87
N LEU A 15 28.26 11.85 4.81
CA LEU A 15 27.35 12.93 4.38
C LEU A 15 26.85 13.71 5.59
N ASN A 16 26.53 13.01 6.66
CA ASN A 16 26.20 13.52 7.99
C ASN A 16 26.39 12.42 9.05
N ASP A 17 26.07 12.72 10.31
CA ASP A 17 26.31 11.85 11.47
C ASP A 17 25.70 10.44 11.35
N SER A 18 24.60 10.30 10.61
CA SER A 18 23.87 9.04 10.43
C SER A 18 23.93 8.46 9.02
N LEU A 19 24.50 9.17 8.03
CA LEU A 19 24.42 8.78 6.62
C LEU A 19 25.76 8.86 5.90
N TYR A 20 26.13 7.75 5.26
CA TYR A 20 27.38 7.58 4.51
C TYR A 20 27.08 7.20 3.06
N SER A 21 27.77 7.85 2.13
CA SER A 21 27.78 7.44 0.74
C SER A 21 28.83 6.36 0.54
N LEU A 22 28.40 5.11 0.31
CA LEU A 22 29.31 4.01 0.00
C LEU A 22 29.93 4.18 -1.38
N TYR A 23 29.22 4.87 -2.28
CA TYR A 23 29.70 5.21 -3.60
C TYR A 23 28.94 6.40 -4.20
N GLU A 24 29.68 7.38 -4.72
CA GLU A 24 29.17 8.51 -5.49
C GLU A 24 30.11 8.74 -6.68
N ARG A 25 29.69 8.40 -7.91
CA ARG A 25 30.35 8.98 -9.10
C ARG A 25 29.93 10.44 -9.19
N ASP A 26 30.82 11.28 -9.69
CA ASP A 26 30.49 12.59 -10.27
C ASP A 26 29.63 12.42 -11.55
N ASN A 27 28.46 11.78 -11.46
CA ASN A 27 27.67 11.37 -12.62
C ASN A 27 26.17 11.67 -12.44
N PRO A 28 25.56 12.51 -13.30
CA PRO A 28 24.17 12.96 -13.16
C PRO A 28 23.08 11.91 -13.44
N GLN A 29 23.44 10.65 -13.75
CA GLN A 29 22.51 9.60 -14.20
C GLN A 29 22.24 8.50 -13.16
N VAL A 30 22.01 8.87 -11.90
CA VAL A 30 21.49 7.92 -10.89
C VAL A 30 19.98 7.73 -11.13
N GLU A 31 19.51 6.50 -11.01
CA GLU A 31 18.13 6.09 -11.30
C GLU A 31 17.42 5.45 -10.09
N VAL A 32 18.16 4.91 -9.12
CA VAL A 32 17.62 4.31 -7.89
C VAL A 32 18.48 4.67 -6.67
N GLU A 33 17.88 4.71 -5.48
CA GLU A 33 18.58 4.80 -4.20
C GLU A 33 18.47 3.48 -3.44
N ILE A 34 19.59 2.88 -3.04
CA ILE A 34 19.62 1.66 -2.23
C ILE A 34 20.29 1.98 -0.89
N VAL A 35 19.56 1.75 0.21
CA VAL A 35 19.92 2.22 1.54
C VAL A 35 20.08 1.04 2.49
N PHE A 36 21.29 0.88 3.05
CA PHE A 36 21.69 -0.27 3.85
C PHE A 36 21.70 0.07 5.36
N PHE A 37 21.07 -0.79 6.16
CA PHE A 37 20.92 -0.69 7.62
C PHE A 37 21.56 -1.90 8.30
N HIS A 38 22.61 -1.67 9.09
CA HIS A 38 23.45 -2.73 9.68
C HIS A 38 22.81 -3.42 10.91
N GLY A 39 23.36 -4.57 11.28
CA GLY A 39 22.89 -5.38 12.40
C GLY A 39 23.42 -4.95 13.77
N LEU A 40 23.26 -5.85 14.75
CA LEU A 40 23.76 -5.67 16.11
C LEU A 40 25.28 -5.69 16.19
N VAL A 41 25.80 -4.95 17.17
CA VAL A 41 27.23 -4.84 17.42
C VAL A 41 27.63 -5.62 18.67
N PHE A 42 28.48 -6.64 18.48
CA PHE A 42 29.04 -7.47 19.55
C PHE A 42 30.29 -6.86 20.22
N GLU A 43 31.10 -6.11 19.48
CA GLU A 43 32.29 -5.41 19.99
C GLU A 43 32.35 -3.98 19.44
N SER A 44 32.74 -3.01 20.28
CA SER A 44 32.86 -1.59 19.91
C SER A 44 34.00 -1.36 18.90
N ARG A 45 33.74 -1.63 17.61
CA ARG A 45 34.63 -1.28 16.51
C ARG A 45 34.00 -0.15 15.69
N GLY A 46 34.80 0.81 15.24
CA GLY A 46 34.30 1.87 14.37
C GLY A 46 34.13 1.35 12.94
N GLY A 47 33.13 1.85 12.20
CA GLY A 47 32.97 1.55 10.76
C GLY A 47 31.97 0.43 10.41
N ILE A 48 31.16 -0.04 11.36
CA ILE A 48 30.28 -1.21 11.20
C ILE A 48 29.25 -1.06 10.08
N HIS A 49 28.76 0.16 9.88
CA HIS A 49 27.87 0.50 8.76
C HIS A 49 28.47 0.18 7.37
N ILE A 50 29.78 -0.07 7.28
CA ILE A 50 30.49 -0.59 6.11
C ILE A 50 30.89 -2.05 6.34
N GLU A 51 31.46 -2.40 7.51
CA GLU A 51 31.96 -3.75 7.80
C GLU A 51 30.90 -4.86 7.70
N ASP A 52 29.64 -4.57 8.04
CA ASP A 52 28.54 -5.53 7.87
C ASP A 52 28.31 -5.88 6.40
N TRP A 53 28.74 -5.04 5.47
CA TRP A 53 28.62 -5.26 4.04
C TRP A 53 29.96 -5.57 3.37
N THR A 54 31.01 -5.82 4.16
CA THR A 54 32.34 -6.16 3.68
C THR A 54 32.52 -7.68 3.72
N THR A 55 32.90 -8.26 2.58
CA THR A 55 33.11 -9.71 2.44
C THR A 55 34.39 -10.16 3.15
N SER A 56 34.58 -11.48 3.23
CA SER A 56 35.81 -12.10 3.76
C SER A 56 37.07 -11.71 2.96
N SER A 57 36.92 -11.26 1.72
CA SER A 57 37.99 -10.74 0.87
C SER A 57 38.21 -9.22 1.01
N GLU A 58 37.66 -8.60 2.06
CA GLU A 58 37.75 -7.16 2.35
C GLU A 58 37.10 -6.26 1.29
N GLU A 59 36.13 -6.79 0.53
CA GLU A 59 35.39 -6.03 -0.48
C GLU A 59 34.05 -5.54 0.08
N CYS A 60 33.80 -4.23 0.10
CA CYS A 60 32.46 -3.69 0.35
C CYS A 60 31.58 -4.00 -0.86
N TRP A 61 30.89 -5.14 -0.84
CA TRP A 61 30.20 -5.66 -2.01
C TRP A 61 29.08 -4.74 -2.54
N PRO A 62 28.31 -3.97 -1.72
CA PRO A 62 27.35 -3.04 -2.29
C PRO A 62 28.04 -2.00 -3.16
N ALA A 63 29.17 -1.46 -2.67
CA ALA A 63 29.93 -0.43 -3.37
C ALA A 63 30.66 -0.97 -4.61
N LEU A 64 31.09 -2.24 -4.63
CA LEU A 64 31.89 -2.78 -5.72
C LEU A 64 31.08 -3.60 -6.73
N TRP A 65 30.09 -4.35 -6.26
CA TRP A 65 29.45 -5.38 -7.07
C TRP A 65 28.16 -4.88 -7.73
N LEU A 66 27.39 -4.03 -7.05
CA LEU A 66 26.13 -3.49 -7.58
C LEU A 66 26.34 -2.42 -8.65
N LEU A 67 27.51 -1.78 -8.69
CA LEU A 67 27.83 -0.78 -9.71
C LEU A 67 27.96 -1.36 -11.11
N ASP A 68 28.50 -2.58 -11.17
CA ASP A 68 28.78 -3.29 -12.41
C ASP A 68 27.77 -4.41 -12.66
N GLU A 69 26.61 -4.38 -11.98
CA GLU A 69 25.56 -5.36 -12.16
C GLU A 69 24.65 -4.95 -13.34
N PRO A 70 24.76 -5.58 -14.53
CA PRO A 70 24.10 -5.10 -15.74
C PRO A 70 22.58 -5.19 -15.69
N SER A 71 22.06 -6.00 -14.76
CA SER A 71 20.62 -6.22 -14.59
C SER A 71 19.92 -5.18 -13.72
N LEU A 72 20.67 -4.31 -13.04
CA LEU A 72 20.15 -3.24 -12.20
C LEU A 72 20.41 -1.86 -12.80
N PRO A 73 19.49 -0.89 -12.61
CA PRO A 73 19.74 0.50 -12.98
C PRO A 73 20.82 1.11 -12.09
N ARG A 74 21.37 2.25 -12.52
CA ARG A 74 22.45 2.91 -11.78
C ARG A 74 21.98 3.38 -10.41
N ALA A 75 22.62 2.87 -9.36
CA ALA A 75 22.22 3.13 -7.98
C ALA A 75 23.11 4.18 -7.29
N ARG A 76 22.49 5.03 -6.46
CA ARG A 76 23.16 5.70 -5.34
C ARG A 76 23.08 4.76 -4.15
N ILE A 77 24.24 4.45 -3.58
CA ILE A 77 24.38 3.41 -2.55
C ILE A 77 24.76 4.09 -1.24
N LEU A 78 23.87 3.96 -0.26
CA LEU A 78 23.98 4.64 1.03
C LEU A 78 24.03 3.61 2.16
N ALA A 79 24.82 3.89 3.20
CA ALA A 79 24.81 3.16 4.45
C ALA A 79 24.39 4.08 5.59
N VAL A 80 23.52 3.56 6.45
CA VAL A 80 23.04 4.27 7.63
C VAL A 80 23.85 3.82 8.84
N LYS A 81 24.34 4.78 9.62
CA LYS A 81 25.10 4.56 10.86
C LYS A 81 24.23 4.86 12.06
N TYR A 82 24.20 3.95 13.02
CA TYR A 82 23.57 4.18 14.32
C TYR A 82 24.15 3.27 15.41
N ASP A 83 24.00 3.68 16.66
CA ASP A 83 24.38 2.87 17.82
C ASP A 83 23.42 1.68 17.96
N SER A 84 23.93 0.47 17.74
CA SER A 84 23.21 -0.81 17.82
C SER A 84 23.88 -1.78 18.80
N SER A 85 24.50 -1.21 19.84
CA SER A 85 25.25 -1.96 20.84
C SER A 85 24.35 -2.88 21.67
N LEU A 86 24.79 -4.13 21.85
CA LEU A 86 24.10 -5.12 22.69
C LEU A 86 24.08 -4.76 24.18
N LYS A 87 25.12 -4.07 24.65
CA LYS A 87 25.31 -3.70 26.05
C LYS A 87 25.26 -2.20 26.22
N ARG A 88 24.72 -1.78 27.36
CA ARG A 88 24.72 -0.38 27.76
C ARG A 88 26.08 0.02 28.32
N SER A 89 26.56 1.19 27.93
CA SER A 89 27.69 1.89 28.54
C SER A 89 27.33 3.38 28.70
N ASP A 90 28.28 4.19 29.15
CA ASP A 90 28.09 5.64 29.28
C ASP A 90 27.84 6.33 27.93
N THR A 91 28.25 5.69 26.82
CA THR A 91 28.23 6.27 25.47
C THR A 91 27.50 5.43 24.43
N HIS A 92 27.15 4.17 24.74
CA HIS A 92 26.57 3.21 23.80
C HIS A 92 25.40 2.43 24.42
N GLY A 93 24.49 1.92 23.60
CA GLY A 93 23.31 1.14 24.01
C GLY A 93 22.23 1.96 24.73
N VAL A 94 22.24 3.30 24.60
CA VAL A 94 21.37 4.21 25.37
C VAL A 94 20.11 4.69 24.64
N PHE A 95 20.09 4.57 23.31
CA PHE A 95 18.98 5.02 22.47
C PHE A 95 17.83 4.01 22.42
N SER A 96 16.58 4.49 22.54
CA SER A 96 15.39 3.67 22.27
C SER A 96 15.09 3.66 20.77
N MET A 97 14.22 2.74 20.33
CA MET A 97 13.74 2.71 18.94
C MET A 97 13.06 4.02 18.53
N GLU A 98 12.35 4.67 19.45
CA GLU A 98 11.70 5.95 19.22
C GLU A 98 12.71 7.07 18.94
N THR A 99 13.65 7.30 19.85
CA THR A 99 14.68 8.34 19.68
C THR A 99 15.54 8.07 18.45
N LEU A 100 15.91 6.81 18.21
CA LEU A 100 16.66 6.43 17.01
C LEU A 100 15.88 6.76 15.74
N SER A 101 14.60 6.40 15.68
CA SER A 101 13.77 6.65 14.49
C SER A 101 13.61 8.14 14.17
N GLU A 102 13.54 8.99 15.19
CA GLU A 102 13.48 10.45 15.04
C GLU A 102 14.80 11.03 14.50
N THR A 103 15.93 10.62 15.08
CA THR A 103 17.26 11.00 14.60
C THR A 103 17.46 10.57 13.16
N LEU A 104 17.17 9.30 12.83
CA LEU A 104 17.33 8.79 11.47
C LEU A 104 16.38 9.46 10.47
N ALA A 105 15.14 9.78 10.85
CA ALA A 105 14.23 10.52 9.99
C ALA A 105 14.78 11.91 9.65
N THR A 106 15.37 12.60 10.64
CA THR A 106 15.99 13.90 10.45
C THR A 106 17.23 13.80 9.57
N ASP A 107 18.17 12.94 9.93
CA ASP A 107 19.48 12.90 9.29
C ASP A 107 19.43 12.24 7.91
N SER A 108 18.64 11.17 7.75
CA SER A 108 18.62 10.40 6.51
C SER A 108 17.65 10.98 5.48
N ILE A 109 16.48 11.49 5.92
CA ILE A 109 15.42 11.93 5.02
C ILE A 109 15.37 13.45 4.91
N ASP A 110 15.22 14.17 6.03
CA ASP A 110 15.06 15.64 6.00
C ASP A 110 16.34 16.35 5.52
N LEU A 111 17.48 16.00 6.11
CA LEU A 111 18.79 16.55 5.78
C LEU A 111 19.51 15.74 4.69
N GLY A 112 19.46 14.40 4.77
CA GLY A 112 20.15 13.49 3.85
C GLY A 112 19.51 13.35 2.47
N GLY A 113 18.24 13.78 2.33
CA GLY A 113 17.55 13.88 1.06
C GLY A 113 17.15 12.54 0.42
N ILE A 114 17.11 11.44 1.19
CA ILE A 114 16.63 10.15 0.67
C ILE A 114 15.16 10.29 0.24
N GLY A 115 14.84 9.82 -0.97
CA GLY A 115 13.50 9.89 -1.55
C GLY A 115 13.09 11.26 -2.08
N GLN A 116 13.98 12.27 -2.04
CA GLN A 116 13.65 13.64 -2.48
C GLN A 116 13.99 13.90 -3.95
N THR A 117 14.69 12.98 -4.61
CA THR A 117 15.20 13.13 -5.98
C THR A 117 14.23 12.64 -7.06
N GLY A 118 13.05 12.16 -6.68
CA GLY A 118 12.11 11.54 -7.59
C GLY A 118 12.45 10.08 -7.96
N ARG A 119 13.48 9.50 -7.35
CA ARG A 119 13.95 8.15 -7.66
C ARG A 119 13.30 7.12 -6.73
N PRO A 120 13.09 5.87 -7.18
CA PRO A 120 12.71 4.77 -6.30
C PRO A 120 13.76 4.54 -5.22
N VAL A 121 13.29 4.14 -4.03
CA VAL A 121 14.10 3.81 -2.86
C VAL A 121 13.91 2.33 -2.53
N VAL A 122 15.02 1.62 -2.36
CA VAL A 122 15.06 0.25 -1.84
C VAL A 122 15.77 0.25 -0.50
N LEU A 123 15.11 -0.31 0.52
CA LEU A 123 15.66 -0.39 1.86
C LEU A 123 16.21 -1.81 2.08
N VAL A 124 17.39 -1.92 2.67
CA VAL A 124 18.06 -3.21 2.91
C VAL A 124 18.46 -3.26 4.37
N GLY A 125 17.92 -4.22 5.11
CA GLY A 125 18.20 -4.39 6.54
C GLY A 125 18.83 -5.74 6.83
N HIS A 126 19.92 -5.76 7.59
CA HIS A 126 20.45 -6.97 8.20
C HIS A 126 20.10 -6.98 9.68
N ASP A 127 19.62 -8.13 10.18
CA ASP A 127 19.37 -8.33 11.60
C ASP A 127 18.50 -7.20 12.20
N LEU A 128 18.95 -6.53 13.29
CA LEU A 128 18.29 -5.38 13.91
C LEU A 128 17.94 -4.27 12.91
N GLY A 129 18.76 -4.07 11.87
CA GLY A 129 18.52 -3.06 10.84
C GLY A 129 17.17 -3.22 10.15
N GLY A 130 16.66 -4.45 10.04
CA GLY A 130 15.30 -4.68 9.54
C GLY A 130 14.21 -4.14 10.47
N LEU A 131 14.39 -4.20 11.80
CA LEU A 131 13.47 -3.58 12.77
C LEU A 131 13.61 -2.05 12.79
N VAL A 132 14.84 -1.54 12.64
CA VAL A 132 15.11 -0.10 12.54
C VAL A 132 14.42 0.50 11.33
N ILE A 133 14.44 -0.17 10.16
CA ILE A 133 13.66 0.24 8.98
C ILE A 133 12.18 0.37 9.32
N LYS A 134 11.60 -0.63 10.01
CA LYS A 134 10.18 -0.57 10.39
C LYS A 134 9.88 0.62 11.29
N ALA A 135 10.72 0.86 12.30
CA ALA A 135 10.53 1.99 13.22
C ALA A 135 10.67 3.34 12.51
N LEU A 136 11.68 3.49 11.64
CA LEU A 136 11.86 4.68 10.81
C LEU A 136 10.60 4.96 9.97
N CYS A 137 10.13 3.97 9.21
CA CYS A 137 8.92 4.13 8.39
C CYS A 137 7.68 4.49 9.23
N MET A 138 7.53 3.91 10.42
CA MET A 138 6.41 4.22 11.30
C MET A 138 6.50 5.63 11.91
N HIS A 139 7.70 6.09 12.27
CA HIS A 139 7.92 7.46 12.75
C HIS A 139 7.56 8.46 11.65
N VAL A 140 8.11 8.26 10.44
CA VAL A 140 7.83 9.09 9.26
C VAL A 140 6.34 9.14 8.93
N GLN A 141 5.64 7.99 8.95
CA GLN A 141 4.19 7.93 8.73
C GLN A 141 3.39 8.67 9.80
N THR A 142 3.86 8.66 11.05
CA THR A 142 3.21 9.38 12.15
C THR A 142 3.38 10.89 11.95
N CYS A 143 4.58 11.37 11.65
CA CYS A 143 4.84 12.78 11.36
C CYS A 143 4.01 13.29 10.17
N GLU A 144 3.92 12.50 9.10
CA GLU A 144 3.06 12.82 7.93
C GLU A 144 1.58 13.05 8.33
N SER A 145 1.09 12.32 9.34
CA SER A 145 -0.31 12.39 9.77
C SER A 145 -0.62 13.57 10.71
N VAL A 146 0.36 14.04 11.48
CA VAL A 146 0.21 15.09 12.50
C VAL A 146 0.09 16.48 11.88
N ASP A 147 0.75 16.76 10.75
CA ASP A 147 0.76 18.08 10.12
C ASP A 147 -0.53 18.47 9.38
N LYS A 148 -1.56 17.62 9.43
CA LYS A 148 -2.94 18.00 9.06
C LYS A 148 -3.57 18.99 10.08
N GLN A 149 -2.84 19.42 11.12
CA GLN A 149 -3.31 20.32 12.19
C GLN A 149 -2.64 21.70 12.28
N GLY A 150 -1.67 22.04 11.41
CA GLY A 150 -1.26 23.43 11.11
C GLY A 150 -0.26 24.10 12.06
N VAL A 151 1.05 23.97 11.78
CA VAL A 151 2.11 24.90 12.22
C VAL A 151 3.11 25.10 11.06
N SER A 152 3.49 26.36 10.79
CA SER A 152 4.07 26.82 9.52
C SER A 152 5.58 26.58 9.29
N SER A 153 6.19 25.62 10.00
CA SER A 153 7.55 25.12 9.72
C SER A 153 7.63 23.59 9.61
N SER A 154 6.52 22.89 9.89
CA SER A 154 6.45 21.43 9.81
C SER A 154 5.96 20.93 8.44
N GLU A 155 5.29 21.77 7.64
CA GLU A 155 4.76 21.39 6.32
C GLU A 155 5.83 20.87 5.34
N GLU A 156 6.99 21.52 5.25
CA GLU A 156 8.08 21.08 4.35
C GLU A 156 8.63 19.72 4.76
N ARG A 157 8.91 19.54 6.06
CA ARG A 157 9.39 18.28 6.63
C ARG A 157 8.38 17.15 6.39
N SER A 158 7.10 17.40 6.62
CA SER A 158 6.04 16.43 6.33
C SER A 158 5.92 16.08 4.86
N HIS A 159 6.18 17.03 3.96
CA HIS A 159 6.22 16.76 2.54
C HIS A 159 7.41 15.86 2.18
N LYS A 160 8.61 16.14 2.70
CA LYS A 160 9.77 15.26 2.50
C LYS A 160 9.53 13.84 2.99
N PHE A 161 8.92 13.70 4.17
CA PHE A 161 8.54 12.42 4.78
C PHE A 161 7.52 11.64 3.94
N ARG A 162 6.50 12.33 3.42
CA ARG A 162 5.54 11.75 2.48
C ARG A 162 6.21 11.24 1.22
N HIS A 163 7.05 12.08 0.59
CA HIS A 163 7.78 11.73 -0.62
C HIS A 163 8.65 10.49 -0.40
N PHE A 164 9.37 10.43 0.71
CA PHE A 164 10.14 9.24 1.07
C PHE A 164 9.28 7.96 1.06
N LEU A 165 8.15 7.95 1.78
CA LEU A 165 7.26 6.79 1.83
C LEU A 165 6.68 6.42 0.46
N GLU A 166 6.39 7.41 -0.39
CA GLU A 166 5.90 7.21 -1.76
C GLU A 166 6.99 6.67 -2.70
N ARG A 167 8.27 6.94 -2.42
CA ARG A 167 9.41 6.46 -3.22
C ARG A 167 9.89 5.07 -2.83
N VAL A 168 9.61 4.59 -1.61
CA VAL A 168 9.96 3.21 -1.25
C VAL A 168 9.24 2.23 -2.18
N ARG A 169 9.98 1.29 -2.76
CA ARG A 169 9.47 0.23 -3.64
C ARG A 169 9.47 -1.14 -3.00
N GLY A 170 10.45 -1.40 -2.15
CA GLY A 170 10.51 -2.65 -1.41
C GLY A 170 11.58 -2.63 -0.34
N VAL A 171 11.52 -3.65 0.51
CA VAL A 171 12.50 -3.88 1.57
C VAL A 171 13.08 -5.28 1.43
N PHE A 172 14.40 -5.36 1.48
CA PHE A 172 15.12 -6.63 1.52
C PHE A 172 15.66 -6.89 2.93
N TYR A 173 15.35 -8.04 3.51
CA TYR A 173 15.86 -8.44 4.83
C TYR A 173 16.91 -9.55 4.74
N PHE A 174 18.02 -9.39 5.44
CA PHE A 174 19.01 -10.42 5.71
C PHE A 174 18.85 -10.89 7.16
N SER A 175 18.24 -12.07 7.36
CA SER A 175 18.01 -12.72 8.66
C SER A 175 17.48 -11.77 9.75
N THR A 176 16.48 -10.94 9.46
CA THR A 176 15.88 -10.07 10.48
C THR A 176 14.97 -10.89 11.41
N PRO A 177 15.22 -10.91 12.73
CA PRO A 177 14.36 -11.62 13.68
C PRO A 177 13.10 -10.80 14.01
N HIS A 178 12.09 -10.87 13.14
CA HIS A 178 10.91 -10.01 13.31
C HIS A 178 10.17 -10.25 14.64
N HIS A 179 10.16 -11.47 15.17
CA HIS A 179 9.53 -11.79 16.46
C HIS A 179 10.51 -11.87 17.63
N GLY A 180 11.73 -11.38 17.41
CA GLY A 180 12.82 -11.43 18.37
C GLY A 180 13.61 -12.73 18.33
N ILE A 181 14.56 -12.79 19.24
CA ILE A 181 15.58 -13.82 19.44
C ILE A 181 15.41 -14.39 20.84
N LEU A 182 15.63 -15.69 20.99
CA LEU A 182 15.71 -16.33 22.29
C LEU A 182 17.15 -16.17 22.81
N ALA A 183 17.34 -15.28 23.78
CA ALA A 183 18.63 -14.99 24.38
C ALA A 183 18.53 -14.88 25.90
N SER A 184 19.64 -15.08 26.61
CA SER A 184 19.68 -14.79 28.05
C SER A 184 19.48 -13.28 28.28
N THR A 185 18.66 -12.92 29.27
CA THR A 185 18.34 -11.50 29.55
C THR A 185 19.56 -10.69 30.01
N ALA A 186 20.62 -11.35 30.46
CA ALA A 186 21.88 -10.72 30.85
C ALA A 186 22.74 -10.27 29.63
N ASP A 187 22.47 -10.82 28.44
CA ASP A 187 23.24 -10.54 27.23
C ASP A 187 22.69 -9.36 26.41
N LEU A 188 21.47 -8.87 26.72
CA LEU A 188 20.74 -7.80 26.01
C LEU A 188 20.38 -6.65 26.95
N ASP A 189 21.37 -5.85 27.35
CA ASP A 189 21.18 -4.71 28.26
C ASP A 189 20.99 -3.36 27.54
N GLY A 190 21.46 -3.24 26.29
CA GLY A 190 21.25 -2.06 25.46
C GLY A 190 19.78 -1.85 25.12
N LYS A 191 19.30 -0.60 25.09
CA LYS A 191 17.86 -0.30 24.89
C LYS A 191 17.29 -0.83 23.56
N LEU A 192 18.04 -0.74 22.46
CA LEU A 192 17.61 -1.33 21.17
C LEU A 192 17.65 -2.85 21.19
N ALA A 193 18.65 -3.43 21.85
CA ALA A 193 18.81 -4.87 22.00
C ALA A 193 17.61 -5.49 22.75
N GLN A 194 16.96 -4.74 23.65
CA GLN A 194 15.74 -5.17 24.31
C GLN A 194 14.55 -5.36 23.35
N SER A 195 14.51 -4.64 22.22
CA SER A 195 13.47 -4.81 21.19
C SER A 195 13.59 -6.16 20.45
N LEU A 196 14.73 -6.85 20.57
CA LEU A 196 14.94 -8.18 20.03
C LEU A 196 14.50 -9.28 20.99
N LYS A 197 14.01 -8.99 22.20
CA LYS A 197 13.50 -10.03 23.09
C LYS A 197 12.29 -10.73 22.47
N ILE A 198 12.31 -12.06 22.46
CA ILE A 198 11.17 -12.86 21.99
C ILE A 198 9.89 -12.46 22.75
N LEU A 199 8.75 -12.44 22.05
CA LEU A 199 7.44 -12.04 22.59
C LEU A 199 7.34 -10.57 23.06
N SER A 200 8.23 -9.69 22.59
CA SER A 200 8.09 -8.24 22.81
C SER A 200 6.77 -7.72 22.23
N SER A 201 5.92 -7.13 23.09
CA SER A 201 4.66 -6.50 22.68
C SER A 201 4.90 -5.28 21.79
N GLU A 202 5.96 -4.52 22.06
CA GLU A 202 6.38 -3.36 21.27
C GLU A 202 6.76 -3.79 19.85
N THR A 203 7.58 -4.84 19.71
CA THR A 203 8.02 -5.35 18.40
C THR A 203 6.86 -5.98 17.63
N SER A 204 5.95 -6.67 18.33
CA SER A 204 4.72 -7.20 17.73
C SER A 204 3.82 -6.09 17.16
N GLN A 205 3.59 -5.02 17.94
CA GLN A 205 2.83 -3.86 17.47
C GLN A 205 3.52 -3.15 16.31
N LEU A 206 4.85 -3.01 16.36
CA LEU A 206 5.64 -2.44 15.27
C LEU A 206 5.46 -3.24 13.98
N ASN A 207 5.55 -4.56 14.06
CA ASN A 207 5.35 -5.47 12.93
C ASN A 207 3.95 -5.37 12.34
N GLU A 208 2.90 -5.32 13.17
CA GLU A 208 1.53 -5.23 12.69
C GLU A 208 1.26 -3.88 12.00
N LYS A 209 1.75 -2.78 12.60
CA LYS A 209 1.62 -1.45 12.02
C LYS A 209 2.40 -1.32 10.71
N PHE A 210 3.62 -1.86 10.66
CA PHE A 210 4.42 -1.88 9.44
C PHE A 210 3.76 -2.70 8.33
N ARG A 211 3.21 -3.89 8.66
CA ARG A 211 2.42 -4.70 7.71
C ARG A 211 1.28 -3.89 7.09
N LYS A 212 0.51 -3.16 7.91
CA LYS A 212 -0.56 -2.28 7.41
C LYS A 212 -0.01 -1.17 6.50
N LEU A 213 1.10 -0.55 6.89
CA LEU A 213 1.75 0.49 6.08
C LEU A 213 2.23 -0.05 4.73
N ARG A 214 2.99 -1.15 4.70
CA ARG A 214 3.50 -1.74 3.46
C ARG A 214 2.38 -2.22 2.55
N ASN A 215 1.27 -2.70 3.09
CA ASN A 215 0.11 -3.10 2.29
C ASN A 215 -0.58 -1.89 1.66
N ASN A 216 -0.78 -0.81 2.42
CA ASN A 216 -1.37 0.43 1.91
C ASN A 216 -0.49 1.12 0.86
N ARG A 217 0.83 0.91 0.93
CA ARG A 217 1.81 1.48 -0.01
C ARG A 217 2.25 0.49 -1.09
N HIS A 218 1.74 -0.73 -1.05
CA HIS A 218 2.11 -1.84 -1.94
C HIS A 218 3.61 -2.10 -2.04
N TRP A 219 4.35 -1.95 -0.94
CA TRP A 219 5.78 -2.28 -0.92
C TRP A 219 5.96 -3.79 -0.94
N GLU A 220 6.84 -4.28 -1.80
CA GLU A 220 7.23 -5.68 -1.81
C GLU A 220 8.30 -5.96 -0.75
N ILE A 221 8.27 -7.15 -0.15
CA ILE A 221 9.24 -7.62 0.84
C ILE A 221 9.88 -8.90 0.34
N ALA A 222 11.20 -8.92 0.26
CA ALA A 222 11.96 -10.13 0.04
C ALA A 222 12.96 -10.34 1.18
N ALA A 223 13.31 -11.59 1.47
CA ALA A 223 14.27 -11.88 2.51
C ALA A 223 15.09 -13.15 2.29
N LEU A 224 16.24 -13.18 2.95
CA LEU A 224 17.10 -14.35 3.15
C LEU A 224 17.06 -14.77 4.61
N GLY A 225 16.93 -16.08 4.85
CA GLY A 225 17.04 -16.66 6.18
C GLY A 225 18.16 -17.70 6.28
N SER A 226 18.72 -17.83 7.48
CA SER A 226 19.76 -18.81 7.81
C SER A 226 19.15 -20.15 8.22
N LEU A 227 19.64 -21.25 7.65
CA LEU A 227 19.37 -22.63 8.12
C LEU A 227 20.31 -23.08 9.24
N ILE A 228 21.40 -22.35 9.47
CA ILE A 228 22.40 -22.70 10.48
C ILE A 228 22.04 -21.94 11.75
N ASP A 229 21.35 -22.61 12.66
CA ASP A 229 21.30 -22.21 14.06
C ASP A 229 22.67 -22.54 14.67
N ASP A 230 23.37 -21.51 15.11
CA ASP A 230 24.65 -21.69 15.80
C ASP A 230 24.36 -22.21 17.20
N ARG A 231 24.31 -23.54 17.36
CA ARG A 231 23.99 -24.21 18.64
C ARG A 231 25.01 -23.90 19.75
N GLU A 232 26.14 -23.31 19.41
CA GLU A 232 27.16 -22.83 20.35
C GLU A 232 26.97 -21.35 20.75
N SER A 233 26.12 -20.59 20.05
CA SER A 233 25.80 -19.21 20.40
C SER A 233 24.70 -19.14 21.47
N SER A 234 24.75 -18.16 22.37
CA SER A 234 23.71 -17.93 23.38
C SER A 234 22.40 -17.34 22.82
N PHE A 235 22.25 -17.29 21.49
CA PHE A 235 21.16 -16.64 20.75
C PHE A 235 20.50 -17.66 19.80
N PHE A 236 19.25 -18.05 20.06
CA PHE A 236 18.49 -18.95 19.19
C PHE A 236 17.39 -18.19 18.45
N GLU A 237 17.28 -18.36 17.15
CA GLU A 237 16.20 -17.78 16.36
C GLU A 237 15.36 -18.86 15.69
N LEU A 238 14.04 -18.76 15.84
CA LEU A 238 13.15 -19.63 15.08
C LEU A 238 13.09 -19.13 13.64
N GLU A 239 13.27 -20.01 12.65
CA GLU A 239 13.10 -19.69 11.22
C GLU A 239 11.81 -18.88 10.93
N ALA A 240 10.74 -19.17 11.67
CA ALA A 240 9.46 -18.47 11.57
C ALA A 240 9.57 -16.95 11.83
N THR A 241 10.54 -16.49 12.62
CA THR A 241 10.75 -15.06 12.88
C THR A 241 11.36 -14.34 11.67
N GLN A 242 12.18 -15.03 10.88
CA GLN A 242 12.85 -14.49 9.67
C GLN A 242 11.92 -14.47 8.45
N ARG A 243 10.95 -15.39 8.38
CA ARG A 243 9.95 -15.46 7.28
C ARG A 243 8.82 -14.45 7.38
N TYR A 244 8.66 -13.76 8.50
CA TYR A 244 7.44 -12.99 8.76
C TYR A 244 7.19 -11.88 7.73
N ASP A 245 5.98 -11.88 7.15
CA ASP A 245 5.49 -10.82 6.25
C ASP A 245 6.36 -10.60 5.01
N THR A 246 6.88 -11.70 4.45
CA THR A 246 7.71 -11.72 3.24
C THR A 246 6.90 -12.24 2.04
N ASP A 247 7.06 -11.61 0.88
CA ASP A 247 6.43 -12.06 -0.37
C ASP A 247 7.31 -13.07 -1.11
N VAL A 248 8.64 -12.87 -1.02
CA VAL A 248 9.64 -13.77 -1.59
C VAL A 248 10.68 -14.10 -0.54
N PHE A 249 10.83 -15.38 -0.21
CA PHE A 249 11.72 -15.82 0.85
C PHE A 249 12.63 -16.96 0.39
N MET A 250 13.91 -16.87 0.71
CA MET A 250 14.90 -17.92 0.43
C MET A 250 15.64 -18.31 1.70
N MET A 251 15.72 -19.62 1.97
CA MET A 251 16.59 -20.17 3.00
C MET A 251 17.95 -20.54 2.41
N VAL A 252 19.02 -20.18 3.10
CA VAL A 252 20.40 -20.52 2.72
C VAL A 252 21.14 -21.21 3.87
N ARG A 253 22.16 -22.02 3.53
CA ARG A 253 23.04 -22.68 4.51
C ARG A 253 24.27 -21.81 4.81
N GLU A 254 24.04 -20.55 5.15
CA GLU A 254 25.05 -19.57 5.54
C GLU A 254 24.78 -19.16 7.00
N ARG A 255 25.82 -18.79 7.77
CA ARG A 255 25.62 -18.33 9.15
C ARG A 255 25.05 -16.91 9.18
N ARG A 256 24.34 -16.55 10.26
CA ARG A 256 23.70 -15.23 10.42
C ARG A 256 24.68 -14.07 10.30
N GLU A 257 25.88 -14.23 10.83
CA GLU A 257 26.93 -13.20 10.87
C GLU A 257 27.54 -12.94 9.49
N THR A 258 27.29 -13.84 8.54
CA THR A 258 27.88 -13.83 7.19
C THR A 258 26.84 -13.78 6.07
N ILE A 259 25.54 -13.94 6.35
CA ILE A 259 24.48 -14.02 5.33
C ILE A 259 24.33 -12.71 4.52
N ASN A 260 24.74 -11.59 5.11
CA ASN A 260 24.82 -10.27 4.47
C ASN A 260 26.13 -10.03 3.71
N LYS A 261 27.04 -11.02 3.69
CA LYS A 261 28.40 -10.97 3.13
C LYS A 261 28.60 -12.10 2.12
N PRO A 262 27.95 -12.03 0.94
CA PRO A 262 28.06 -13.07 -0.08
C PRO A 262 29.53 -13.26 -0.52
N ASP A 263 29.96 -14.51 -0.72
CA ASP A 263 31.34 -14.81 -1.12
C ASP A 263 31.67 -14.41 -2.58
N SER A 264 30.66 -14.34 -3.45
CA SER A 264 30.82 -13.91 -4.84
C SER A 264 29.50 -13.50 -5.49
N LYS A 265 29.56 -12.81 -6.64
CA LYS A 265 28.38 -12.52 -7.49
C LYS A 265 27.60 -13.76 -7.98
N ARG A 266 28.16 -14.97 -7.82
CA ARG A 266 27.54 -16.23 -8.27
C ARG A 266 26.74 -16.94 -7.16
N THR A 267 26.82 -16.49 -5.91
CA THR A 267 26.10 -17.13 -4.82
C THR A 267 24.59 -16.95 -4.98
N SER A 268 23.81 -17.93 -4.54
CA SER A 268 22.36 -17.85 -4.56
C SER A 268 21.84 -16.69 -3.71
N SER A 269 22.52 -16.37 -2.61
CA SER A 269 22.23 -15.20 -1.75
C SER A 269 22.33 -13.88 -2.53
N PHE A 270 23.44 -13.65 -3.24
CA PHE A 270 23.60 -12.44 -4.06
C PHE A 270 22.62 -12.40 -5.24
N GLN A 271 22.43 -13.52 -5.96
CA GLN A 271 21.49 -13.59 -7.08
C GLN A 271 20.05 -13.34 -6.62
N HIS A 272 19.66 -13.88 -5.47
CA HIS A 272 18.35 -13.64 -4.88
C HIS A 272 18.16 -12.17 -4.53
N PHE A 273 19.16 -11.53 -3.92
CA PHE A 273 19.16 -10.10 -3.66
C PHE A 273 18.96 -9.29 -4.94
N VAL A 274 19.79 -9.49 -5.96
CA VAL A 274 19.70 -8.78 -7.25
C VAL A 274 18.36 -8.99 -7.92
N SER A 275 17.86 -10.24 -7.96
CA SER A 275 16.56 -10.55 -8.56
C SER A 275 15.39 -9.89 -7.82
N SER A 276 15.48 -9.78 -6.49
CA SER A 276 14.48 -9.11 -5.66
C SER A 276 14.50 -7.60 -5.85
N VAL A 277 15.69 -6.97 -5.87
CA VAL A 277 15.81 -5.54 -6.17
C VAL A 277 15.25 -5.24 -7.56
N LYS A 278 15.59 -6.05 -8.57
CA LYS A 278 15.01 -5.91 -9.91
C LYS A 278 13.49 -6.00 -9.89
N ARG A 279 12.94 -6.96 -9.14
CA ARG A 279 11.51 -7.12 -8.97
C ARG A 279 10.86 -5.90 -8.31
N PHE A 280 11.44 -5.36 -7.23
CA PHE A 280 10.96 -4.14 -6.57
C PHE A 280 10.93 -2.93 -7.52
N LEU A 281 11.90 -2.85 -8.44
CA LEU A 281 11.97 -1.75 -9.40
C LEU A 281 11.04 -1.96 -10.60
N GLN A 282 10.61 -3.19 -10.84
CA GLN A 282 9.62 -3.55 -11.87
C GLN A 282 8.18 -3.56 -11.34
N SER A 283 7.99 -3.75 -10.03
CA SER A 283 6.70 -3.54 -9.38
C SER A 283 6.38 -2.06 -9.53
N HIS A 284 5.36 -1.78 -10.35
CA HIS A 284 5.00 -0.42 -10.70
C HIS A 284 4.63 0.35 -9.43
N CYS A 285 5.04 1.62 -9.36
CA CYS A 285 4.52 2.54 -8.36
C CYS A 285 2.99 2.50 -8.39
N PRO A 286 2.25 2.53 -7.27
CA PRO A 286 0.80 2.68 -7.28
C PRO A 286 0.31 3.93 -8.04
N GLU A 287 1.17 4.92 -8.28
CA GLU A 287 0.83 6.05 -9.16
C GLU A 287 0.67 5.64 -10.63
N ASP A 288 1.28 4.52 -11.05
CA ASP A 288 1.17 3.93 -12.40
C ASP A 288 0.49 2.55 -12.40
N ALA A 289 0.20 1.96 -11.23
CA ALA A 289 -0.76 0.86 -11.15
C ALA A 289 -2.13 1.47 -11.42
N ASP A 290 -2.67 1.17 -12.58
CA ASP A 290 -4.00 1.57 -12.95
C ASP A 290 -4.97 1.03 -11.86
N GLU A 291 -5.40 1.87 -10.92
CA GLU A 291 -6.33 1.52 -9.83
C GLU A 291 -7.55 0.78 -10.40
N PHE A 292 -7.92 1.12 -11.63
CA PHE A 292 -8.92 0.41 -12.41
C PHE A 292 -8.53 -1.05 -12.68
N GLU A 293 -7.32 -1.36 -13.14
CA GLU A 293 -6.88 -2.73 -13.41
C GLU A 293 -6.79 -3.58 -12.14
N ASP A 294 -6.33 -3.01 -11.02
CA ASP A 294 -6.33 -3.74 -9.74
C ASP A 294 -7.77 -4.03 -9.27
N HIS A 295 -8.65 -3.02 -9.35
CA HIS A 295 -10.08 -3.20 -9.06
C HIS A 295 -10.72 -4.25 -9.98
N MET A 296 -10.35 -4.28 -11.27
CA MET A 296 -10.83 -5.29 -12.23
C MET A 296 -10.29 -6.69 -11.93
N ARG A 297 -9.07 -6.84 -11.38
CA ARG A 297 -8.51 -8.15 -10.99
C ARG A 297 -9.15 -8.74 -9.75
N GLN A 298 -9.57 -7.88 -8.81
CA GLN A 298 -10.17 -8.29 -7.54
C GLN A 298 -11.63 -8.73 -7.66
N HIS A 299 -12.28 -8.44 -8.80
CA HIS A 299 -13.70 -8.68 -9.01
C HIS A 299 -13.94 -9.47 -10.30
N VAL A 300 -15.05 -10.20 -10.38
CA VAL A 300 -15.35 -11.10 -11.50
C VAL A 300 -16.57 -10.58 -12.29
N GLY A 301 -16.49 -10.61 -13.63
CA GLY A 301 -17.64 -10.38 -14.51
C GLY A 301 -18.03 -8.91 -14.69
N LEU A 302 -17.10 -7.97 -14.44
CA LEU A 302 -17.34 -6.54 -14.59
C LEU A 302 -17.09 -6.02 -16.01
N GLU A 303 -16.30 -6.73 -16.81
CA GLU A 303 -15.70 -6.27 -18.07
C GLU A 303 -16.76 -5.72 -19.03
N SER A 304 -17.78 -6.53 -19.35
CA SER A 304 -18.86 -6.11 -20.25
C SER A 304 -19.72 -4.99 -19.66
N SER A 305 -19.92 -4.95 -18.34
CA SER A 305 -20.80 -3.98 -17.69
C SER A 305 -20.14 -2.60 -17.62
N VAL A 306 -18.85 -2.56 -17.31
CA VAL A 306 -18.05 -1.34 -17.31
C VAL A 306 -18.04 -0.71 -18.71
N ASP A 307 -17.77 -1.50 -19.75
CA ASP A 307 -17.74 -1.00 -21.12
C ASP A 307 -19.10 -0.48 -21.58
N GLN A 308 -20.19 -1.16 -21.23
CA GLN A 308 -21.54 -0.68 -21.52
C GLN A 308 -21.82 0.66 -20.83
N VAL A 309 -21.55 0.79 -19.53
CA VAL A 309 -21.81 2.03 -18.80
C VAL A 309 -20.95 3.19 -19.31
N VAL A 310 -19.67 2.96 -19.59
CA VAL A 310 -18.76 3.98 -20.15
C VAL A 310 -19.20 4.39 -21.55
N SER A 311 -19.58 3.43 -22.42
CA SER A 311 -20.10 3.74 -23.75
C SER A 311 -21.39 4.57 -23.71
N LEU A 312 -22.25 4.31 -22.72
CA LEU A 312 -23.43 5.14 -22.48
C LEU A 312 -23.02 6.57 -22.11
N PHE A 313 -22.07 6.77 -21.20
CA PHE A 313 -21.55 8.11 -20.90
C PHE A 313 -20.98 8.82 -22.15
N ASP A 314 -20.14 8.15 -22.93
CA ASP A 314 -19.54 8.71 -24.14
C ASP A 314 -20.59 9.09 -25.20
N SER A 315 -21.68 8.32 -25.30
CA SER A 315 -22.81 8.64 -26.18
C SER A 315 -23.57 9.90 -25.74
N LEU A 316 -23.64 10.14 -24.43
CA LEU A 316 -24.31 11.31 -23.85
C LEU A 316 -23.50 12.59 -24.04
N GLU A 317 -22.16 12.49 -24.06
CA GLU A 317 -21.24 13.62 -24.29
C GLU A 317 -21.31 14.18 -25.72
N ARG A 318 -21.52 13.33 -26.73
CA ARG A 318 -21.53 13.73 -28.16
C ARG A 318 -22.72 14.61 -28.57
N THR A 319 -23.67 14.83 -27.67
CA THR A 319 -24.91 15.58 -27.95
C THR A 319 -25.08 16.72 -26.94
N GLU A 320 -24.43 17.86 -27.17
CA GLU A 320 -24.63 19.15 -26.47
C GLU A 320 -24.44 19.21 -24.93
N GLY A 321 -23.25 19.67 -24.50
CA GLY A 321 -23.06 20.77 -23.53
C GLY A 321 -23.75 20.79 -22.15
N GLY A 322 -24.24 19.67 -21.62
CA GLY A 322 -24.93 19.60 -20.32
C GLY A 322 -24.26 18.69 -19.29
N THR A 323 -24.79 18.69 -18.06
CA THR A 323 -24.44 17.70 -17.02
C THR A 323 -25.22 16.41 -17.27
N ASN A 324 -24.53 15.26 -17.21
CA ASN A 324 -25.13 13.94 -17.39
C ASN A 324 -25.24 13.20 -16.06
N ALA A 325 -26.30 12.39 -15.88
CA ALA A 325 -26.44 11.53 -14.71
C ALA A 325 -26.71 10.08 -15.12
N MET A 326 -25.98 9.15 -14.52
CA MET A 326 -26.18 7.71 -14.64
C MET A 326 -26.56 7.12 -13.29
N VAL A 327 -27.66 6.39 -13.25
CA VAL A 327 -28.12 5.67 -12.07
C VAL A 327 -27.88 4.17 -12.29
N LEU A 328 -26.97 3.59 -11.50
CA LEU A 328 -26.80 2.16 -11.39
C LEU A 328 -27.89 1.61 -10.46
N HIS A 329 -28.81 0.85 -11.03
CA HIS A 329 -29.97 0.31 -10.34
C HIS A 329 -29.93 -1.22 -10.30
N GLY A 330 -30.41 -1.79 -9.20
CA GLY A 330 -30.52 -3.23 -9.00
C GLY A 330 -30.75 -3.60 -7.55
N THR A 331 -30.99 -4.88 -7.28
CA THR A 331 -31.28 -5.42 -5.94
C THR A 331 -30.09 -5.27 -4.98
N ALA A 332 -30.32 -5.52 -3.69
CA ALA A 332 -29.23 -5.53 -2.70
C ALA A 332 -28.22 -6.65 -3.02
N GLY A 333 -26.93 -6.39 -2.85
CA GLY A 333 -25.88 -7.40 -3.07
C GLY A 333 -25.53 -7.72 -4.52
N ILE A 334 -26.19 -7.09 -5.51
CA ILE A 334 -25.96 -7.34 -6.95
C ILE A 334 -24.63 -6.76 -7.48
N GLY A 335 -23.92 -5.94 -6.70
CA GLY A 335 -22.64 -5.34 -7.12
C GLY A 335 -22.72 -3.92 -7.69
N LYS A 336 -23.77 -3.13 -7.38
CA LYS A 336 -23.88 -1.72 -7.82
C LYS A 336 -22.68 -0.86 -7.43
N SER A 337 -22.27 -0.92 -6.17
CA SER A 337 -21.12 -0.17 -5.64
C SER A 337 -19.84 -0.58 -6.36
N THR A 338 -19.60 -1.89 -6.46
CA THR A 338 -18.46 -2.48 -7.16
C THR A 338 -18.36 -2.07 -8.63
N LEU A 339 -19.47 -2.11 -9.37
CA LEU A 339 -19.51 -1.63 -10.76
C LEU A 339 -19.30 -0.12 -10.83
N GLY A 340 -19.89 0.63 -9.89
CA GLY A 340 -19.75 2.08 -9.82
C GLY A 340 -18.32 2.53 -9.58
N ASP A 341 -17.58 1.83 -8.70
CA ASP A 341 -16.17 2.09 -8.43
C ASP A 341 -15.33 1.84 -9.68
N ALA A 342 -15.54 0.70 -10.36
CA ALA A 342 -14.84 0.39 -11.61
C ALA A 342 -15.07 1.45 -12.70
N VAL A 343 -16.33 1.87 -12.89
CA VAL A 343 -16.70 2.91 -13.86
C VAL A 343 -16.11 4.26 -13.46
N PHE A 344 -16.17 4.62 -12.18
CA PHE A 344 -15.60 5.85 -11.66
C PHE A 344 -14.10 5.91 -11.91
N LEU A 345 -13.36 4.85 -11.58
CA LEU A 345 -11.92 4.74 -11.84
C LEU A 345 -11.60 4.85 -13.34
N LYS A 346 -12.36 4.18 -14.21
CA LYS A 346 -12.17 4.27 -15.67
C LYS A 346 -12.43 5.68 -16.22
N LEU A 347 -13.50 6.34 -15.75
CA LEU A 347 -13.84 7.70 -16.17
C LEU A 347 -12.90 8.75 -15.56
N SER A 348 -12.37 8.50 -14.36
CA SER A 348 -11.53 9.43 -13.61
C SER A 348 -10.35 9.97 -14.41
N LYS A 349 -9.80 9.14 -15.32
CA LYS A 349 -8.69 9.47 -16.22
C LYS A 349 -9.00 10.61 -17.19
N LYS A 350 -10.28 10.86 -17.47
CA LYS A 350 -10.75 11.96 -18.34
C LYS A 350 -10.94 13.28 -17.60
N PHE A 351 -10.85 13.28 -16.27
CA PHE A 351 -11.14 14.45 -15.41
C PHE A 351 -9.89 14.88 -14.65
N ASP A 352 -9.80 16.17 -14.33
CA ASP A 352 -8.74 16.68 -13.47
C ASP A 352 -8.78 16.07 -12.07
N PRO A 353 -7.64 15.75 -11.42
CA PRO A 353 -7.58 15.14 -10.09
C PRO A 353 -8.43 15.85 -9.02
N ASP A 354 -8.42 17.18 -8.99
CA ASP A 354 -9.18 18.00 -8.03
C ASP A 354 -10.70 18.07 -8.33
N CYS A 355 -11.14 17.49 -9.45
CA CYS A 355 -12.52 17.53 -9.92
C CYS A 355 -13.23 16.17 -9.80
N ARG A 356 -12.64 15.24 -9.06
CA ARG A 356 -13.13 13.86 -8.91
C ARG A 356 -13.56 13.65 -7.47
N VAL A 357 -14.76 13.13 -7.26
CA VAL A 357 -15.29 12.88 -5.93
C VAL A 357 -16.01 11.54 -5.90
N ARG A 358 -15.50 10.64 -5.08
CA ARG A 358 -16.19 9.42 -4.68
C ARG A 358 -16.63 9.55 -3.23
N VAL A 359 -17.93 9.42 -2.97
CA VAL A 359 -18.50 9.45 -1.62
C VAL A 359 -19.49 8.33 -1.40
N ASP A 360 -19.48 7.76 -0.21
CA ASP A 360 -20.41 6.74 0.25
C ASP A 360 -21.37 7.33 1.30
N ARG A 361 -22.62 6.88 1.27
CA ARG A 361 -23.58 7.20 2.32
C ARG A 361 -23.36 6.30 3.52
N GLU A 362 -22.78 6.85 4.59
CA GLU A 362 -22.58 6.12 5.86
C GLU A 362 -23.86 5.45 6.39
N ALA A 363 -23.70 4.24 6.92
CA ALA A 363 -24.73 3.54 7.66
C ALA A 363 -24.88 4.14 9.07
N THR A 364 -25.83 5.07 9.24
CA THR A 364 -26.15 5.66 10.55
C THR A 364 -27.65 5.60 10.82
N SER A 365 -28.03 5.45 12.09
CA SER A 365 -29.43 5.50 12.53
C SER A 365 -30.06 6.90 12.41
N VAL A 366 -29.25 7.94 12.15
CA VAL A 366 -29.68 9.34 12.08
C VAL A 366 -29.47 9.87 10.65
N PRO A 367 -30.53 9.91 9.80
CA PRO A 367 -30.41 10.27 8.39
C PRO A 367 -29.77 11.64 8.13
N SER A 368 -30.04 12.64 8.97
CA SER A 368 -29.46 13.99 8.83
C SER A 368 -27.93 13.99 9.02
N ARG A 369 -27.40 13.13 9.90
CA ARG A 369 -25.95 13.03 10.13
C ARG A 369 -25.23 12.38 8.95
N ALA A 370 -25.86 11.36 8.35
CA ALA A 370 -25.32 10.71 7.15
C ALA A 370 -25.18 11.71 5.99
N ILE A 371 -26.19 12.55 5.77
CA ILE A 371 -26.18 13.57 4.70
C ILE A 371 -25.17 14.68 4.98
N SER A 372 -25.11 15.22 6.20
CA SER A 372 -24.12 16.25 6.53
C SER A 372 -22.67 15.78 6.33
N LYS A 373 -22.37 14.53 6.70
CA LYS A 373 -21.05 13.94 6.46
C LYS A 373 -20.77 13.71 4.99
N LEU A 374 -21.75 13.26 4.22
CA LEU A 374 -21.63 13.09 2.79
C LEU A 374 -21.34 14.44 2.10
N GLN A 375 -22.07 15.50 2.46
CA GLN A 375 -21.82 16.86 1.96
C GLN A 375 -20.40 17.35 2.30
N GLN A 376 -19.96 17.15 3.54
CA GLN A 376 -18.59 17.51 3.96
C GLN A 376 -17.53 16.70 3.20
N SER A 377 -17.80 15.43 2.91
CA SER A 377 -16.91 14.57 2.13
C SER A 377 -16.80 15.03 0.68
N ILE A 378 -17.90 15.51 0.09
CA ILE A 378 -17.87 16.14 -1.24
C ILE A 378 -17.04 17.43 -1.21
N ILE A 379 -17.25 18.30 -0.22
CA ILE A 379 -16.49 19.57 -0.12
C ILE A 379 -15.00 19.29 0.06
N LYS A 380 -14.65 18.30 0.90
CA LYS A 380 -13.27 17.87 1.13
C LYS A 380 -12.65 17.26 -0.13
N GLY A 381 -13.41 16.44 -0.86
CA GLY A 381 -12.97 15.82 -2.11
C GLY A 381 -12.71 16.83 -3.23
N LEU A 382 -13.43 17.97 -3.23
CA LEU A 382 -13.19 19.10 -4.13
C LEU A 382 -12.13 20.09 -3.59
N SER A 383 -11.25 19.63 -2.70
CA SER A 383 -10.08 20.39 -2.20
C SER A 383 -10.41 21.74 -1.53
N LEU A 384 -11.57 21.89 -0.88
CA LEU A 384 -11.95 23.11 -0.17
C LEU A 384 -11.87 22.96 1.35
N ARG A 385 -11.30 23.97 2.02
CA ARG A 385 -11.13 24.02 3.49
C ARG A 385 -12.49 24.11 4.19
N CYS A 386 -12.88 23.05 4.91
CA CYS A 386 -14.02 23.07 5.83
C CYS A 386 -13.56 23.23 7.28
N ARG A 387 -14.21 24.11 8.04
CA ARG A 387 -14.12 24.11 9.51
C ARG A 387 -15.00 22.97 10.07
N PRO A 388 -14.59 22.28 11.14
CA PRO A 388 -15.49 21.37 11.85
C PRO A 388 -16.68 22.13 12.46
N ASN A 389 -17.81 21.44 12.66
CA ASN A 389 -19.03 21.94 13.33
C ASN A 389 -19.79 23.09 12.63
N LEU A 390 -19.96 23.02 11.32
CA LEU A 390 -20.82 23.96 10.58
C LEU A 390 -22.30 23.59 10.73
N ASP A 391 -23.17 24.59 10.82
CA ASP A 391 -24.63 24.38 10.76
C ASP A 391 -25.07 23.94 9.35
N ARG A 392 -26.21 23.23 9.25
CA ARG A 392 -26.74 22.67 7.99
C ARG A 392 -26.85 23.72 6.89
N LYS A 393 -27.32 24.94 7.22
CA LYS A 393 -27.43 26.02 6.22
C LYS A 393 -26.07 26.47 5.69
N GLU A 394 -25.05 26.52 6.57
CA GLU A 394 -23.69 26.88 6.19
C GLU A 394 -23.04 25.81 5.32
N VAL A 395 -23.27 24.53 5.62
CA VAL A 395 -22.79 23.40 4.80
C VAL A 395 -23.39 23.47 3.40
N LEU A 396 -24.70 23.68 3.28
CA LEU A 396 -25.38 23.83 1.99
C LEU A 396 -24.87 25.04 1.18
N ALA A 397 -24.69 26.18 1.84
CA ALA A 397 -24.18 27.39 1.19
C ALA A 397 -22.74 27.19 0.70
N LYS A 398 -21.89 26.54 1.50
CA LYS A 398 -20.52 26.20 1.09
C LYS A 398 -20.52 25.22 -0.07
N LEU A 399 -21.25 24.11 0.03
CA LEU A 399 -21.34 23.11 -1.03
C LEU A 399 -21.78 23.75 -2.36
N LYS A 400 -22.80 24.61 -2.32
CA LYS A 400 -23.25 25.37 -3.50
C LYS A 400 -22.12 26.22 -4.10
N ARG A 401 -21.38 26.94 -3.25
CA ARG A 401 -20.23 27.73 -3.66
C ARG A 401 -19.11 26.86 -4.25
N CYS A 402 -18.83 25.70 -3.67
CA CYS A 402 -17.84 24.74 -4.18
C CYS A 402 -18.12 24.36 -5.63
N TYR A 403 -19.37 24.02 -5.94
CA TYR A 403 -19.77 23.65 -7.30
C TYR A 403 -19.69 24.83 -8.27
N GLN A 404 -20.05 26.04 -7.82
CA GLN A 404 -20.02 27.25 -8.64
C GLN A 404 -18.60 27.79 -8.89
N ASP A 405 -17.69 27.61 -7.93
CA ASP A 405 -16.29 28.00 -8.03
C ASP A 405 -15.48 27.02 -8.91
N ALA A 406 -16.00 25.80 -9.13
CA ALA A 406 -15.40 24.83 -10.03
C ALA A 406 -15.42 25.35 -11.47
N LYS A 407 -14.24 25.49 -12.09
CA LYS A 407 -14.09 25.96 -13.47
C LYS A 407 -14.00 24.82 -14.49
N ARG A 408 -13.81 23.60 -14.00
CA ARG A 408 -13.58 22.38 -14.78
C ARG A 408 -14.71 21.37 -14.51
N PRO A 409 -15.05 20.50 -15.47
CA PRO A 409 -16.08 19.48 -15.30
C PRO A 409 -15.81 18.60 -14.08
N LEU A 410 -16.84 18.27 -13.31
CA LEU A 410 -16.73 17.40 -12.13
C LEU A 410 -17.19 15.98 -12.44
N LEU A 411 -16.49 14.98 -11.91
CA LEU A 411 -16.94 13.59 -11.85
C LEU A 411 -17.32 13.25 -10.40
N ILE A 412 -18.61 12.98 -10.15
CA ILE A 412 -19.13 12.73 -8.81
C ILE A 412 -19.79 11.35 -8.79
N PHE A 413 -19.23 10.39 -8.03
CA PHE A 413 -19.88 9.11 -7.73
C PHE A 413 -20.40 9.09 -6.29
N ILE A 414 -21.71 8.93 -6.15
CA ILE A 414 -22.41 8.85 -4.87
C ILE A 414 -23.02 7.47 -4.70
N ASP A 415 -22.55 6.75 -3.69
CA ASP A 415 -23.01 5.40 -3.41
C ASP A 415 -24.13 5.36 -2.37
N ASN A 416 -25.09 4.46 -2.59
CA ASN A 416 -26.19 4.12 -1.69
C ASN A 416 -27.17 5.27 -1.36
N ILE A 417 -27.58 6.08 -2.35
CA ILE A 417 -28.62 7.10 -2.19
C ILE A 417 -29.99 6.53 -2.57
N GLU A 418 -31.01 6.75 -1.72
CA GLU A 418 -32.33 6.12 -1.93
C GLU A 418 -33.50 7.12 -1.93
N LYS A 419 -33.34 8.31 -1.32
CA LYS A 419 -34.43 9.28 -1.12
C LYS A 419 -34.25 10.57 -1.94
N ASP A 420 -35.36 11.25 -2.25
CA ASP A 420 -35.37 12.53 -2.99
C ASP A 420 -34.68 13.64 -2.19
N GLU A 421 -34.95 13.67 -0.89
CA GLU A 421 -34.46 14.72 0.01
C GLU A 421 -32.94 14.70 0.08
N GLU A 422 -32.36 13.49 0.10
CA GLU A 422 -30.91 13.28 0.10
C GLU A 422 -30.27 13.86 -1.16
N LEU A 423 -30.87 13.64 -2.33
CA LEU A 423 -30.37 14.17 -3.59
C LEU A 423 -30.47 15.71 -3.65
N LYS A 424 -31.55 16.29 -3.12
CA LYS A 424 -31.73 17.75 -3.03
C LYS A 424 -30.74 18.41 -2.05
N ASP A 425 -30.43 17.72 -0.96
CA ASP A 425 -29.42 18.20 -0.02
C ASP A 425 -28.00 18.13 -0.62
N ILE A 426 -27.72 17.17 -1.50
CA ILE A 426 -26.42 17.06 -2.20
C ILE A 426 -26.29 18.06 -3.34
N PHE A 427 -27.41 18.34 -4.04
CA PHE A 427 -27.47 19.30 -5.14
C PHE A 427 -28.49 20.40 -4.81
N PRO A 428 -28.09 21.43 -4.02
CA PRO A 428 -28.99 22.49 -3.56
C PRO A 428 -29.32 23.51 -4.66
N GLY A 429 -30.07 23.06 -5.68
CA GLY A 429 -30.49 23.85 -6.83
C GLY A 429 -30.72 23.02 -8.08
N LYS A 430 -30.89 23.70 -9.23
CA LYS A 430 -30.91 23.02 -10.53
C LYS A 430 -29.49 22.63 -10.92
N ILE A 431 -29.27 21.34 -11.15
CA ILE A 431 -27.94 20.77 -11.43
C ILE A 431 -27.22 21.48 -12.59
N PRO A 432 -27.86 21.78 -13.75
CA PRO A 432 -27.18 22.46 -14.85
C PRO A 432 -26.69 23.87 -14.53
N SER A 433 -27.27 24.54 -13.53
CA SER A 433 -26.83 25.87 -13.06
C SER A 433 -25.81 25.80 -11.92
N LEU A 434 -25.67 24.60 -11.34
CA LEU A 434 -24.85 24.36 -10.16
C LEU A 434 -23.48 23.82 -10.56
N LEU A 435 -23.45 22.89 -11.51
CA LEU A 435 -22.24 22.21 -11.97
C LEU A 435 -21.77 22.75 -13.33
N PRO A 436 -20.46 22.78 -13.59
CA PRO A 436 -19.92 23.11 -14.91
C PRO A 436 -20.44 22.15 -15.99
N SER A 437 -20.54 22.67 -17.22
CA SER A 437 -20.87 21.86 -18.40
C SER A 437 -19.87 20.71 -18.56
N GLY A 438 -20.34 19.54 -18.99
CA GLY A 438 -19.53 18.31 -19.11
C GLY A 438 -19.38 17.52 -17.81
N SER A 439 -19.90 18.01 -16.67
CA SER A 439 -19.87 17.25 -15.42
C SER A 439 -20.67 15.93 -15.53
N CYS A 440 -20.18 14.89 -14.89
CA CYS A 440 -20.77 13.55 -14.87
C CYS A 440 -21.12 13.13 -13.44
N ILE A 441 -22.37 12.71 -13.24
CA ILE A 441 -22.86 12.21 -11.97
C ILE A 441 -23.15 10.72 -12.11
N LEU A 442 -22.54 9.90 -11.26
CA LEU A 442 -22.82 8.48 -11.12
C LEU A 442 -23.50 8.26 -9.77
N VAL A 443 -24.59 7.50 -9.73
CA VAL A 443 -25.28 7.15 -8.48
C VAL A 443 -25.60 5.67 -8.44
N ALA A 444 -25.27 5.01 -7.33
CA ALA A 444 -25.75 3.67 -7.04
C ALA A 444 -26.99 3.75 -6.14
N SER A 445 -28.11 3.16 -6.58
CA SER A 445 -29.40 3.23 -5.89
C SER A 445 -30.22 1.97 -6.11
N ARG A 446 -31.06 1.57 -5.15
CA ARG A 446 -32.11 0.57 -5.41
C ARG A 446 -33.37 1.21 -5.97
N ASN A 447 -33.51 2.52 -5.78
CA ASN A 447 -34.66 3.27 -6.23
C ASN A 447 -34.64 3.55 -7.75
N HIS A 448 -35.45 2.80 -8.49
CA HIS A 448 -35.65 2.97 -9.93
C HIS A 448 -36.14 4.38 -10.32
N GLY A 449 -36.83 5.08 -9.41
CA GLY A 449 -37.33 6.44 -9.63
C GLY A 449 -36.25 7.53 -9.65
N MET A 450 -35.00 7.22 -9.32
CA MET A 450 -33.93 8.21 -9.16
C MET A 450 -33.66 9.03 -10.44
N CYS A 451 -33.79 8.44 -11.63
CA CYS A 451 -33.62 9.19 -12.88
C CYS A 451 -34.67 10.28 -13.06
N ASN A 452 -35.93 10.03 -12.66
CA ASN A 452 -36.98 11.05 -12.72
C ASN A 452 -36.67 12.22 -11.77
N ARG A 453 -36.01 11.94 -10.65
CA ARG A 453 -35.55 12.97 -9.70
C ARG A 453 -34.43 13.82 -10.30
N PHE A 454 -33.46 13.21 -10.97
CA PHE A 454 -32.45 13.97 -11.71
C PHE A 454 -33.06 14.87 -12.79
N ARG A 455 -34.07 14.38 -13.52
CA ARG A 455 -34.83 15.19 -14.50
C ARG A 455 -35.56 16.34 -13.84
N SER A 456 -36.19 16.14 -12.67
CA SER A 456 -36.84 17.21 -11.92
C SER A 456 -35.85 18.26 -11.40
N LEU A 457 -34.58 17.89 -11.17
CA LEU A 457 -33.46 18.79 -10.87
C LEU A 457 -32.83 19.45 -12.11
N GLY A 458 -33.39 19.21 -13.31
CA GLY A 458 -32.97 19.86 -14.56
C GLY A 458 -31.96 19.07 -15.38
N VAL A 459 -31.55 17.88 -14.95
CA VAL A 459 -30.68 17.01 -15.75
C VAL A 459 -31.49 16.44 -16.91
N ARG A 460 -31.29 17.00 -18.11
CA ARG A 460 -32.00 16.55 -19.32
C ARG A 460 -31.72 15.09 -19.63
N LYS A 461 -30.48 14.65 -19.41
CA LYS A 461 -29.98 13.31 -19.71
C LYS A 461 -29.65 12.53 -18.43
N ALA A 462 -30.70 12.01 -17.83
CA ALA A 462 -30.59 11.03 -16.75
C ALA A 462 -30.89 9.63 -17.31
N CYS A 463 -29.92 8.73 -17.24
CA CYS A 463 -29.99 7.36 -17.71
C CYS A 463 -30.02 6.37 -16.55
N LEU A 464 -30.75 5.27 -16.73
CA LEU A 464 -30.84 4.18 -15.77
C LEU A 464 -30.10 2.98 -16.37
N TYR A 465 -29.15 2.42 -15.64
CA TYR A 465 -28.48 1.17 -15.98
C TYR A 465 -28.88 0.09 -15.00
N HIS A 466 -29.49 -0.99 -15.51
CA HIS A 466 -29.86 -2.15 -14.72
C HIS A 466 -28.64 -3.05 -14.55
N VAL A 467 -28.08 -3.10 -13.34
CA VAL A 467 -26.97 -4.00 -13.01
C VAL A 467 -27.48 -5.43 -13.07
N LYS A 468 -26.88 -6.21 -13.97
CA LYS A 468 -27.27 -7.60 -14.21
C LYS A 468 -26.60 -8.51 -13.18
N PRO A 469 -27.23 -9.65 -12.84
CA PRO A 469 -26.53 -10.74 -12.15
C PRO A 469 -25.34 -11.24 -12.98
N LEU A 470 -24.41 -11.92 -12.32
CA LEU A 470 -23.31 -12.60 -12.99
C LEU A 470 -23.85 -13.67 -13.94
N ASP A 471 -23.19 -13.82 -15.09
CA ASP A 471 -23.39 -14.98 -15.94
C ASP A 471 -22.92 -16.27 -15.23
N LYS A 472 -23.30 -17.43 -15.77
CA LYS A 472 -23.02 -18.72 -15.12
C LYS A 472 -21.52 -18.95 -14.91
N ASP A 473 -20.68 -18.59 -15.88
CA ASP A 473 -19.25 -18.83 -15.82
C ASP A 473 -18.59 -17.90 -14.79
N SER A 474 -18.98 -16.63 -14.78
CA SER A 474 -18.51 -15.65 -13.78
C SER A 474 -19.00 -15.98 -12.37
N ALA A 475 -20.25 -16.43 -12.21
CA ALA A 475 -20.79 -16.88 -10.93
C ALA A 475 -20.05 -18.11 -10.40
N GLN A 476 -19.77 -19.09 -11.28
CA GLN A 476 -18.97 -20.27 -10.93
C GLN A 476 -17.55 -19.87 -10.54
N ARG A 477 -16.88 -19.01 -11.31
CA ARG A 477 -15.53 -18.51 -10.98
C ARG A 477 -15.49 -17.80 -9.63
N LEU A 478 -16.46 -16.92 -9.35
CA LEU A 478 -16.54 -16.23 -8.07
C LEU A 478 -16.75 -17.21 -6.91
N PHE A 479 -17.70 -18.14 -7.07
CA PHE A 479 -18.00 -19.12 -6.03
C PHE A 479 -16.82 -20.06 -5.78
N CYS A 480 -16.24 -20.65 -6.82
CA CYS A 480 -15.11 -21.57 -6.74
C CYS A 480 -13.82 -20.87 -6.28
N GLY A 481 -13.57 -19.62 -6.66
CA GLY A 481 -12.42 -18.85 -6.15
C GLY A 481 -12.45 -18.69 -4.63
N ASN A 482 -13.65 -18.57 -4.06
CA ASN A 482 -13.84 -18.44 -2.61
C ASN A 482 -13.94 -19.78 -1.88
N THR A 483 -14.20 -20.88 -2.61
CA THR A 483 -14.51 -22.18 -2.02
C THR A 483 -13.59 -23.31 -2.42
N PHE A 484 -12.88 -23.37 -3.55
CA PHE A 484 -12.07 -24.56 -3.83
C PHE A 484 -11.17 -24.55 -5.08
N GLU A 485 -9.98 -25.14 -4.91
CA GLU A 485 -9.45 -26.14 -5.88
C GLU A 485 -8.54 -27.22 -5.24
N SER A 486 -7.85 -26.95 -4.12
CA SER A 486 -6.73 -27.79 -3.64
C SER A 486 -7.02 -28.88 -2.59
N GLN A 487 -8.23 -28.95 -2.00
CA GLN A 487 -8.52 -29.88 -0.88
C GLN A 487 -9.65 -30.91 -1.14
N ILE A 488 -10.20 -31.03 -2.36
CA ILE A 488 -11.30 -32.00 -2.64
C ILE A 488 -10.72 -33.38 -2.99
N PRO A 489 -11.06 -34.45 -2.25
CA PRO A 489 -10.73 -35.82 -2.61
C PRO A 489 -11.33 -36.21 -3.98
N GLN A 490 -10.54 -36.90 -4.82
CA GLN A 490 -10.91 -37.22 -6.21
C GLN A 490 -12.21 -38.04 -6.32
N ASN A 491 -12.51 -38.87 -5.32
CA ASN A 491 -13.73 -39.69 -5.24
C ASN A 491 -15.01 -38.90 -4.93
N GLN A 492 -14.92 -37.66 -4.41
CA GLN A 492 -16.08 -36.84 -4.06
C GLN A 492 -16.40 -35.76 -5.10
N ARG A 493 -15.52 -35.55 -6.09
CA ARG A 493 -15.62 -34.47 -7.09
C ARG A 493 -16.97 -34.41 -7.80
N ILE A 494 -17.53 -35.55 -8.23
CA ILE A 494 -18.81 -35.57 -8.96
C ILE A 494 -19.97 -35.05 -8.09
N GLN A 495 -20.03 -35.46 -6.83
CA GLN A 495 -21.11 -35.06 -5.91
C GLN A 495 -20.97 -33.60 -5.51
N VAL A 496 -19.74 -33.14 -5.25
CA VAL A 496 -19.44 -31.73 -4.97
C VAL A 496 -19.88 -30.85 -6.14
N TRP A 497 -19.52 -31.20 -7.38
CA TRP A 497 -19.92 -30.41 -8.55
C TRP A 497 -21.45 -30.35 -8.75
N LYS A 498 -22.19 -31.41 -8.41
CA LYS A 498 -23.67 -31.36 -8.40
C LYS A 498 -24.20 -30.36 -7.37
N ASN A 499 -23.60 -30.31 -6.18
CA ASN A 499 -24.00 -29.37 -5.13
C ASN A 499 -23.63 -27.93 -5.48
N VAL A 500 -22.44 -27.70 -6.06
CA VAL A 500 -22.03 -26.40 -6.60
C VAL A 500 -23.06 -25.91 -7.61
N GLN A 501 -23.48 -26.76 -8.56
CA GLN A 501 -24.45 -26.34 -9.56
C GLN A 501 -25.80 -25.94 -8.94
N LYS A 502 -26.28 -26.69 -7.94
CA LYS A 502 -27.49 -26.31 -7.19
C LYS A 502 -27.35 -24.95 -6.51
N ILE A 503 -26.21 -24.67 -5.89
CA ILE A 503 -25.96 -23.37 -5.24
C ILE A 503 -25.92 -22.24 -6.26
N LEU A 504 -25.26 -22.45 -7.41
CA LEU A 504 -25.21 -21.46 -8.50
C LEU A 504 -26.62 -21.15 -9.02
N ASP A 505 -27.45 -22.18 -9.19
CA ASP A 505 -28.84 -22.02 -9.62
C ASP A 505 -29.67 -21.28 -8.55
N THR A 506 -29.53 -21.64 -7.25
CA THR A 506 -30.22 -20.98 -6.13
C THR A 506 -29.81 -19.51 -5.96
N CYS A 507 -28.52 -19.21 -6.03
CA CYS A 507 -28.00 -17.85 -5.88
C CYS A 507 -28.30 -16.96 -7.09
N SER A 508 -28.67 -17.55 -8.23
CA SER A 508 -29.09 -16.84 -9.45
C SER A 508 -28.13 -15.72 -9.88
N GLY A 509 -26.82 -15.95 -9.72
CA GLY A 509 -25.77 -15.01 -10.10
C GLY A 509 -25.63 -13.76 -9.22
N VAL A 510 -26.26 -13.70 -8.03
CA VAL A 510 -26.10 -12.57 -7.09
C VAL A 510 -24.76 -12.71 -6.33
N PRO A 511 -23.78 -11.80 -6.52
CA PRO A 511 -22.44 -11.94 -5.93
C PRO A 511 -22.44 -12.09 -4.40
N LEU A 512 -23.24 -11.27 -3.69
CA LEU A 512 -23.29 -11.33 -2.23
C LEU A 512 -23.83 -12.68 -1.74
N ALA A 513 -24.85 -13.25 -2.40
CA ALA A 513 -25.39 -14.55 -2.01
C ALA A 513 -24.34 -15.66 -2.18
N LEU A 514 -23.64 -15.65 -3.32
CA LEU A 514 -22.54 -16.60 -3.59
C LEU A 514 -21.43 -16.51 -2.54
N ASN A 515 -21.02 -15.29 -2.17
CA ASN A 515 -19.97 -15.09 -1.17
C ASN A 515 -20.41 -15.52 0.23
N VAL A 516 -21.66 -15.25 0.62
CA VAL A 516 -22.20 -15.68 1.92
C VAL A 516 -22.27 -17.20 2.01
N VAL A 517 -22.82 -17.87 1.00
CA VAL A 517 -22.90 -19.34 0.97
C VAL A 517 -21.50 -19.95 0.94
N GLY A 518 -20.58 -19.41 0.14
CA GLY A 518 -19.19 -19.87 0.10
C GLY A 518 -18.46 -19.72 1.43
N ALA A 519 -18.62 -18.59 2.11
CA ALA A 519 -18.06 -18.36 3.45
C ALA A 519 -18.65 -19.29 4.51
N ALA A 520 -19.96 -19.56 4.44
CA ALA A 520 -20.61 -20.52 5.33
C ALA A 520 -20.07 -21.94 5.14
N LEU A 521 -19.89 -22.39 3.89
CA LEU A 521 -19.29 -23.69 3.56
C LEU A 521 -17.86 -23.85 4.10
N ASN A 522 -17.05 -22.80 3.99
CA ASN A 522 -15.69 -22.77 4.55
C ASN A 522 -15.70 -22.95 6.09
N THR A 523 -16.69 -22.37 6.76
CA THR A 523 -16.82 -22.42 8.22
C THR A 523 -17.35 -23.77 8.70
N LEU A 524 -18.28 -24.35 7.95
CA LEU A 524 -18.95 -25.62 8.27
C LEU A 524 -18.17 -26.86 7.83
N SER A 525 -16.88 -26.72 7.48
CA SER A 525 -16.03 -27.82 7.03
C SER A 525 -16.68 -28.65 5.91
N TRP A 526 -17.34 -27.97 4.96
CA TRP A 526 -17.95 -28.58 3.78
C TRP A 526 -19.20 -29.44 4.05
N ASP A 527 -19.97 -29.16 5.10
CA ASP A 527 -21.32 -29.71 5.20
C ASP A 527 -22.26 -29.06 4.17
N TRP A 528 -22.31 -29.68 2.98
CA TRP A 528 -23.15 -29.24 1.87
C TRP A 528 -24.65 -29.36 2.14
N THR A 529 -25.06 -30.16 3.12
CA THR A 529 -26.47 -30.41 3.44
C THR A 529 -27.10 -29.14 3.99
N LEU A 530 -26.41 -28.49 4.94
CA LEU A 530 -26.86 -27.28 5.62
C LEU A 530 -26.74 -26.01 4.76
N ALA A 531 -25.85 -26.01 3.77
CA ALA A 531 -25.72 -24.90 2.81
C ALA A 531 -26.75 -24.94 1.67
N LEU A 532 -27.43 -26.07 1.49
CA LEU A 532 -28.47 -26.28 0.48
C LEU A 532 -29.89 -26.11 1.05
N GLU A 533 -30.06 -26.13 2.37
CA GLU A 533 -31.27 -25.69 3.10
C GLU A 533 -31.34 -24.16 3.18
#